data_AF-A0A9P4PAM7-F1
#
_entry.id   AF-A0A9P4PAM7-F1
#
_cell.length_a   1.000
_cell.length_b   1.000
_cell.length_c   1.000
_cell.angle_alpha   90.00
_cell.angle_beta   90.00
_cell.angle_gamma   90.00
#
_symmetry.space_group_name_H-M   'P 1'
#
loop_
_entity.id
_entity.type
_entity.pdbx_description
1 polymer ?
#
loop_
_entity_poly.entity_id
_entity_poly.type
_entity_poly.pdbx_seq_one_letter_code
_entity_poly.pdbx_strand_id
1 'polypeptide(L)'
;MFHKKAYHAPQADADTFATQQEFLDSLIPIPVESVDENSRTCAHCWKSYGESSPGEDDAEAPVRFRCNHVFGEQCMRSLFTMREPVRVDLTPLSFAPGSKGAELGSRLSAYIDSHGVEKNALMTGGNREKDFVRLLYEVMPTVQSLTCPTIKVRGFELLGKEWLALVFQMFIHSDSHLGKFELMENAIIVDNNNSQQQPSPFPPSFFYTPEELFPSTFPSPWTLHFPSIPSEALPQANQIPTPHTTWTPEEQKIKDKQETVSPTSITSKDVLSSQSKLDGLVEKHKELQEQENQSEEKTDSATTGQKVPPTPVILPFGTKIAQPSLPKPRAPALAQHNAEQQQRIKVFVQHLAKSFAQVYEAYERYQYDEAMAAGIQPPVKKLKLADPNKLSSASPKTEVDNIYVPSARHPVFVLTAIVHKDLHNAKGLEVIQPYSYEFTATEETDVDEYEDDGVVNAERAPAVLAGKTILVKRKTCRGCCAGSMSYMQSFGTPEYVFWPDNKKIPDNCPKCRRVLFKKDD
;
A
#
# COMPACT_ATOMS: atom_id res chain seq x y z
N MET A 1 41.69 20.50 -8.20
CA MET A 1 40.32 20.34 -7.67
C MET A 1 39.47 21.46 -8.27
N PHE A 2 38.51 21.14 -9.15
CA PHE A 2 37.56 22.14 -9.63
C PHE A 2 36.55 22.38 -8.51
N HIS A 3 36.57 23.56 -7.89
CA HIS A 3 35.50 23.98 -7.01
C HIS A 3 34.22 24.09 -7.84
N LYS A 4 33.31 23.14 -7.69
CA LYS A 4 31.94 23.28 -8.22
C LYS A 4 31.38 24.55 -7.60
N LYS A 5 31.08 25.56 -8.42
CA LYS A 5 30.38 26.75 -7.97
C LYS A 5 29.09 26.29 -7.28
N ALA A 6 28.81 26.84 -6.09
CA ALA A 6 27.56 26.55 -5.40
C ALA A 6 26.39 26.87 -6.34
N TYR A 7 25.47 25.92 -6.49
CA TYR A 7 24.27 26.14 -7.26
C TYR A 7 23.41 27.18 -6.53
N HIS A 8 23.11 28.29 -7.20
CA HIS A 8 22.14 29.27 -6.73
C HIS A 8 20.83 29.02 -7.47
N ALA A 9 19.76 28.74 -6.71
CA ALA A 9 18.44 28.59 -7.27
C ALA A 9 18.02 29.92 -7.95
N PRO A 10 17.40 29.87 -9.14
CA PRO A 10 16.81 31.03 -9.79
C PRO A 10 15.91 31.80 -8.81
N GLN A 11 16.00 33.13 -8.83
CA GLN A 11 15.18 33.99 -7.99
C GLN A 11 14.04 34.59 -8.82
N ALA A 12 12.89 34.79 -8.18
CA ALA A 12 11.79 35.52 -8.78
C ALA A 12 12.22 36.97 -9.12
N ASP A 13 11.76 37.48 -10.25
CA ASP A 13 12.05 38.83 -10.71
C ASP A 13 10.75 39.58 -11.09
N ALA A 14 10.87 40.77 -11.68
CA ALA A 14 9.73 41.61 -12.03
C ALA A 14 8.79 40.96 -13.08
N ASP A 15 9.28 40.00 -13.86
CA ASP A 15 8.48 39.30 -14.87
C ASP A 15 7.90 37.99 -14.32
N THR A 16 8.22 37.57 -13.10
CA THR A 16 7.63 36.38 -12.48
C THR A 16 6.16 36.64 -12.16
N PHE A 17 5.27 35.76 -12.63
CA PHE A 17 3.83 35.78 -12.34
C PHE A 17 3.56 35.60 -10.84
N ALA A 18 2.48 36.18 -10.32
CA ALA A 18 2.19 36.07 -8.89
C ALA A 18 1.73 34.67 -8.53
N THR A 19 0.98 34.01 -9.43
CA THR A 19 0.47 32.65 -9.24
C THR A 19 0.71 31.78 -10.46
N GLN A 20 0.62 30.47 -10.28
CA GLN A 20 0.67 29.49 -11.37
C GLN A 20 -0.49 29.66 -12.35
N GLN A 21 -1.70 29.98 -11.86
CA GLN A 21 -2.86 30.18 -12.71
C GLN A 21 -2.68 31.39 -13.63
N GLU A 22 -2.14 32.50 -13.12
CA GLU A 22 -1.82 33.67 -13.95
C GLU A 22 -0.83 33.33 -15.08
N PHE A 23 0.14 32.46 -14.80
CA PHE A 23 1.05 31.97 -15.83
C PHE A 23 0.30 31.15 -16.89
N LEU A 24 -0.57 30.21 -16.49
CA LEU A 24 -1.38 29.41 -17.41
C LEU A 24 -2.33 30.25 -18.26
N ASP A 25 -2.91 31.30 -17.68
CA ASP A 25 -3.79 32.24 -18.38
C ASP A 25 -3.01 33.13 -19.37
N SER A 26 -1.71 33.33 -19.13
CA SER A 26 -0.81 34.08 -20.02
C SER A 26 -0.37 33.30 -21.27
N LEU A 27 -0.66 32.00 -21.35
CA LEU A 27 -0.32 31.14 -22.49
C LEU A 27 -1.23 31.43 -23.69
N ILE A 28 -1.03 32.59 -24.31
CA ILE A 28 -1.78 33.04 -25.48
C ILE A 28 -1.02 32.60 -26.75
N PRO A 29 -1.67 31.84 -27.66
CA PRO A 29 -1.08 31.45 -28.93
C PRO A 29 -0.60 32.64 -29.76
N ILE A 30 0.57 32.50 -30.38
CA ILE A 30 1.09 33.43 -31.38
C ILE A 30 1.08 32.78 -32.77
N PRO A 31 1.00 33.56 -33.86
CA PRO A 31 1.10 33.02 -35.22
C PRO A 31 2.44 32.30 -35.44
N VAL A 32 2.44 31.17 -36.13
CA VAL A 32 3.65 30.37 -36.41
C VAL A 32 4.69 31.18 -37.20
N GLU A 33 4.23 32.10 -38.05
CA GLU A 33 5.06 32.99 -38.86
C GLU A 33 5.85 33.99 -38.00
N SER A 34 5.37 34.28 -36.79
CA SER A 34 6.04 35.18 -35.83
C SER A 34 7.14 34.50 -35.02
N VAL A 35 7.31 33.18 -35.19
CA VAL A 35 8.36 32.37 -34.58
C VAL A 35 9.51 32.20 -35.56
N ASP A 36 10.74 32.43 -35.09
CA ASP A 36 11.96 32.23 -35.87
C ASP A 36 11.99 30.82 -36.48
N GLU A 37 12.41 30.70 -37.74
CA GLU A 37 12.37 29.43 -38.49
C GLU A 37 13.04 28.27 -37.73
N ASN A 38 14.17 28.53 -37.07
CA ASN A 38 14.92 27.54 -36.28
C ASN A 38 14.25 27.16 -34.95
N SER A 39 13.17 27.84 -34.56
CA SER A 39 12.43 27.65 -33.31
C SER A 39 10.99 27.21 -33.52
N ARG A 40 10.61 26.79 -34.74
CA ARG A 40 9.23 26.36 -35.09
C ARG A 40 8.87 24.94 -34.63
N THR A 41 9.66 24.37 -33.73
CA THR A 41 9.39 23.10 -33.08
C THR A 41 9.25 23.29 -31.57
N CYS A 42 8.33 22.55 -30.97
CA CYS A 42 8.16 22.54 -29.52
C CYS A 42 9.37 21.84 -28.88
N ALA A 43 10.08 22.49 -27.97
CA ALA A 43 11.23 21.87 -27.31
C ALA A 43 10.86 20.79 -26.27
N HIS A 44 9.57 20.57 -26.02
CA HIS A 44 9.10 19.54 -25.09
C HIS A 44 8.75 18.24 -25.83
N CYS A 45 7.85 18.31 -26.83
CA CYS A 45 7.40 17.16 -27.61
C CYS A 45 8.09 17.01 -28.97
N TRP A 46 8.95 17.96 -29.37
CA TRP A 46 9.70 17.98 -30.63
C TRP A 46 8.88 18.08 -31.93
N LYS A 47 7.55 18.22 -31.83
CA LYS A 47 6.65 18.43 -32.98
C LYS A 47 6.73 19.87 -33.53
N SER A 48 6.53 20.02 -34.84
CA SER A 48 6.39 21.33 -35.49
C SER A 48 5.08 21.98 -35.08
N TYR A 49 5.06 23.31 -34.92
CA TYR A 49 3.82 24.01 -34.58
C TYR A 49 2.81 23.96 -35.74
N GLY A 50 1.54 23.67 -35.42
CA GLY A 50 0.45 23.53 -36.38
C GLY A 50 0.42 22.20 -37.14
N GLU A 51 1.32 21.26 -36.85
CA GLU A 51 1.33 19.91 -37.43
C GLU A 51 0.61 18.94 -36.47
N SER A 52 -0.41 18.24 -36.97
CA SER A 52 -1.11 17.17 -36.24
C SER A 52 -0.56 15.80 -36.67
N SER A 53 -0.57 14.85 -35.73
CA SER A 53 -0.35 13.44 -36.04
C SER A 53 -1.50 12.89 -36.90
N PRO A 54 -1.25 11.94 -37.83
CA PRO A 54 -2.30 11.42 -38.69
C PRO A 54 -3.46 10.80 -37.90
N GLY A 55 -4.64 11.42 -37.99
CA GLY A 55 -5.86 10.93 -37.33
C GLY A 55 -6.07 11.43 -35.90
N GLU A 56 -5.19 12.29 -35.39
CA GLU A 56 -5.28 12.91 -34.06
C GLU A 56 -5.43 14.43 -34.17
N ASP A 57 -6.01 15.07 -33.16
CA ASP A 57 -6.16 16.54 -33.06
C ASP A 57 -5.21 17.09 -32.00
N ASP A 58 -3.91 16.84 -32.19
CA ASP A 58 -2.83 17.09 -31.24
C ASP A 58 -1.85 18.19 -31.73
N ALA A 59 -2.29 19.04 -32.66
CA ALA A 59 -1.48 20.15 -33.15
C ALA A 59 -1.17 21.14 -32.03
N GLU A 60 0.12 21.45 -31.88
CA GLU A 60 0.60 22.45 -30.91
C GLU A 60 0.59 23.86 -31.50
N ALA A 61 -0.08 24.80 -30.83
CA ALA A 61 0.05 26.22 -31.12
C ALA A 61 1.27 26.81 -30.39
N PRO A 62 2.09 27.68 -31.01
CA PRO A 62 3.23 28.25 -30.31
C PRO A 62 2.77 29.29 -29.28
N VAL A 63 3.30 29.21 -28.07
CA VAL A 63 3.14 30.23 -27.01
C VAL A 63 4.51 30.78 -26.62
N ARG A 64 4.58 32.09 -26.36
CA ARG A 64 5.84 32.77 -25.99
C ARG A 64 5.81 33.20 -24.53
N PHE A 65 6.76 32.70 -23.74
CA PHE A 65 6.93 33.14 -22.35
C PHE A 65 7.54 34.55 -22.27
N ARG A 66 7.46 35.21 -21.10
CA ARG A 66 8.12 36.51 -20.84
C ARG A 66 9.65 36.48 -20.99
N CYS A 67 10.26 35.29 -20.93
CA CYS A 67 11.69 35.10 -21.24
C CYS A 67 11.99 34.91 -22.74
N ASN A 68 11.01 35.15 -23.62
CA ASN A 68 11.06 34.98 -25.08
C ASN A 68 11.24 33.55 -25.61
N HIS A 69 11.31 32.54 -24.74
CA HIS A 69 11.26 31.14 -25.19
C HIS A 69 9.86 30.76 -25.69
N VAL A 70 9.84 30.02 -26.79
CA VAL A 70 8.63 29.50 -27.41
C VAL A 70 8.50 27.99 -27.14
N PHE A 71 7.28 27.57 -26.81
CA PHE A 71 6.87 26.18 -26.56
C PHE A 71 5.47 25.92 -27.16
N GLY A 72 5.02 24.67 -27.16
CA GLY A 72 3.63 24.32 -27.51
C GLY A 72 2.67 24.63 -26.37
N GLU A 73 1.50 25.18 -26.70
CA GLU A 73 0.46 25.53 -25.72
C GLU A 73 0.02 24.32 -24.91
N GLN A 74 -0.38 23.22 -25.55
CA GLN A 74 -0.93 22.06 -24.85
C GLN A 74 0.15 21.39 -24.01
N CYS A 75 1.37 21.28 -24.54
CA CYS A 75 2.56 20.87 -23.79
C CYS A 75 2.74 21.68 -22.50
N MET A 76 2.69 23.01 -22.58
CA MET A 76 2.92 23.86 -21.39
C MET A 76 1.72 23.87 -20.46
N ARG A 77 0.48 23.82 -20.95
CA ARG A 77 -0.68 23.61 -20.09
C ARG A 77 -0.54 22.29 -19.36
N SER A 78 -0.34 21.17 -20.05
CA SER A 78 -0.17 19.85 -19.43
C SER A 78 0.98 19.79 -18.41
N LEU A 79 2.14 20.37 -18.75
CA LEU A 79 3.32 20.38 -17.87
C LEU A 79 3.11 21.22 -16.60
N PHE A 80 2.36 22.31 -16.70
CA PHE A 80 2.17 23.28 -15.62
C PHE A 80 0.76 23.30 -15.05
N THR A 81 -0.14 22.40 -15.44
CA THR A 81 -1.47 22.28 -14.83
C THR A 81 -1.33 21.73 -13.41
N MET A 82 -1.98 22.38 -12.44
CA MET A 82 -2.15 21.79 -11.10
C MET A 82 -3.05 20.56 -11.23
N ARG A 83 -2.49 19.38 -11.01
CA ARG A 83 -3.30 18.17 -10.98
C ARG A 83 -4.05 18.12 -9.66
N GLU A 84 -5.32 17.73 -9.73
CA GLU A 84 -6.09 17.49 -8.52
C GLU A 84 -5.43 16.38 -7.70
N PRO A 85 -5.38 16.51 -6.36
CA PRO A 85 -4.90 15.43 -5.51
C PRO A 85 -5.79 14.21 -5.74
N VAL A 86 -5.16 13.06 -5.92
CA VAL A 86 -5.94 11.83 -6.04
C VAL A 86 -6.50 11.51 -4.68
N ARG A 87 -7.82 11.29 -4.60
CA ARG A 87 -8.51 10.86 -3.40
C ARG A 87 -9.10 9.47 -3.62
N VAL A 88 -8.90 8.60 -2.63
CA VAL A 88 -9.48 7.26 -2.61
C VAL A 88 -10.19 7.06 -1.28
N ASP A 89 -11.51 6.93 -1.34
CA ASP A 89 -12.32 6.69 -0.15
C ASP A 89 -12.11 5.27 0.36
N LEU A 90 -11.90 5.14 1.67
CA LEU A 90 -11.74 3.89 2.38
C LEU A 90 -13.08 3.47 2.96
N THR A 91 -13.48 2.24 2.69
CA THR A 91 -14.80 1.73 3.07
C THR A 91 -14.68 0.85 4.31
N PRO A 92 -15.30 1.22 5.44
CA PRO A 92 -15.30 0.40 6.65
C PRO A 92 -15.75 -1.04 6.36
N LEU A 93 -15.20 -1.99 7.11
CA LEU A 93 -15.56 -3.39 6.96
C LEU A 93 -17.07 -3.59 7.20
N SER A 94 -17.74 -4.23 6.26
CA SER A 94 -19.17 -4.54 6.31
C SER A 94 -19.37 -6.03 6.58
N PHE A 95 -20.51 -6.37 7.17
CA PHE A 95 -20.91 -7.76 7.40
C PHE A 95 -22.20 -8.13 6.65
N ALA A 96 -22.66 -7.23 5.78
CA ALA A 96 -23.78 -7.51 4.89
C ALA A 96 -23.44 -8.63 3.90
N PRO A 97 -24.42 -9.43 3.43
CA PRO A 97 -24.20 -10.50 2.46
C PRO A 97 -23.44 -10.00 1.22
N GLY A 98 -22.38 -10.71 0.83
CA GLY A 98 -21.53 -10.36 -0.33
C GLY A 98 -20.39 -9.39 -0.06
N SER A 99 -20.29 -8.82 1.15
CA SER A 99 -19.12 -8.03 1.57
C SER A 99 -17.90 -8.90 1.89
N LYS A 100 -16.70 -8.32 1.82
CA LYS A 100 -15.46 -9.03 2.19
C LYS A 100 -15.41 -9.31 3.69
N GLY A 101 -15.94 -8.41 4.51
CA GLY A 101 -16.02 -8.64 5.95
C GLY A 101 -16.95 -9.80 6.31
N ALA A 102 -18.10 -9.93 5.63
CA ALA A 102 -18.96 -11.11 5.79
C ALA A 102 -18.27 -12.41 5.37
N GLU A 103 -17.53 -12.39 4.25
CA GLU A 103 -16.75 -13.55 3.81
C GLU A 103 -15.71 -13.95 4.85
N LEU A 104 -14.88 -12.99 5.32
CA LEU A 104 -13.87 -13.24 6.33
C LEU A 104 -14.50 -13.75 7.63
N GLY A 105 -15.53 -13.05 8.13
CA GLY A 105 -16.24 -13.42 9.35
C GLY A 105 -16.81 -14.83 9.30
N SER A 106 -17.45 -15.20 8.17
CA SER A 106 -17.96 -16.56 7.95
C SER A 106 -16.86 -17.62 7.97
N ARG A 107 -15.70 -17.33 7.37
CA ARG A 107 -14.55 -18.25 7.36
C ARG A 107 -13.93 -18.43 8.74
N LEU A 108 -13.74 -17.33 9.47
CA LEU A 108 -13.27 -17.36 10.86
C LEU A 108 -14.25 -18.14 11.75
N SER A 109 -15.56 -17.94 11.56
CA SER A 109 -16.60 -18.73 12.23
C SER A 109 -16.48 -20.22 11.94
N ALA A 110 -16.36 -20.61 10.67
CA ALA A 110 -16.21 -22.01 10.27
C ALA A 110 -14.93 -22.65 10.84
N TYR A 111 -13.83 -21.88 10.94
CA TYR A 111 -12.60 -22.34 11.58
C TYR A 111 -12.83 -22.66 13.07
N ILE A 112 -13.49 -21.77 13.80
CA ILE A 112 -13.81 -21.97 15.22
C ILE A 112 -14.72 -23.19 15.42
N ASP A 113 -15.73 -23.35 14.56
CA ASP A 113 -16.69 -24.46 14.66
C ASP A 113 -16.01 -25.82 14.39
N SER A 114 -15.05 -25.88 13.46
CA SER A 114 -14.33 -27.11 13.09
C SER A 114 -13.21 -27.50 14.05
N HIS A 115 -12.55 -26.55 14.70
CA HIS A 115 -11.38 -26.82 15.55
C HIS A 115 -11.74 -27.00 17.03
N GLY A 116 -13.04 -26.97 17.37
CA GLY A 116 -13.55 -27.42 18.67
C GLY A 116 -12.98 -26.65 19.85
N VAL A 117 -12.89 -25.32 19.73
CA VAL A 117 -12.34 -24.46 20.77
C VAL A 117 -13.02 -24.72 22.11
N GLU A 118 -12.23 -24.72 23.20
CA GLU A 118 -12.69 -24.96 24.55
C GLU A 118 -14.00 -24.21 24.85
N LYS A 119 -15.07 -24.99 25.10
CA LYS A 119 -16.41 -24.50 25.44
C LYS A 119 -16.42 -23.50 26.61
N ASN A 120 -15.40 -23.52 27.45
CA ASN A 120 -15.25 -22.61 28.58
C ASN A 120 -14.84 -21.18 28.14
N ALA A 121 -14.14 -21.03 27.01
CA ALA A 121 -13.78 -19.72 26.45
C ALA A 121 -15.00 -19.00 25.85
N LEU A 122 -15.95 -19.74 25.27
CA LEU A 122 -17.21 -19.19 24.74
C LEU A 122 -18.05 -18.46 25.80
N MET A 123 -18.09 -18.99 27.02
CA MET A 123 -18.94 -18.46 28.11
C MET A 123 -18.29 -17.32 28.89
N THR A 124 -16.97 -17.16 28.79
CA THR A 124 -16.21 -16.18 29.60
C THR A 124 -15.74 -14.98 28.78
N GLY A 125 -16.13 -14.88 27.49
CA GLY A 125 -15.54 -13.89 26.58
C GLY A 125 -14.05 -14.17 26.36
N GLY A 126 -13.67 -15.44 26.31
CA GLY A 126 -12.28 -15.89 26.24
C GLY A 126 -11.56 -15.34 25.03
N ASN A 127 -10.27 -15.07 25.21
CA ASN A 127 -9.42 -14.42 24.21
C ASN A 127 -9.28 -15.29 22.94
N ARG A 128 -10.12 -15.02 21.93
CA ARG A 128 -10.11 -15.67 20.61
C ARG A 128 -8.84 -15.45 19.82
N GLU A 129 -8.01 -14.51 20.22
CA GLU A 129 -6.68 -14.28 19.66
C GLU A 129 -5.85 -15.57 19.63
N LYS A 130 -5.92 -16.43 20.66
CA LYS A 130 -5.15 -17.69 20.68
C LYS A 130 -5.56 -18.65 19.56
N ASP A 131 -6.85 -18.73 19.27
CA ASP A 131 -7.39 -19.56 18.19
C ASP A 131 -6.90 -19.04 16.84
N PHE A 132 -6.92 -17.72 16.66
CA PHE A 132 -6.48 -17.10 15.41
C PHE A 132 -4.95 -17.04 15.26
N VAL A 133 -4.17 -17.04 16.35
CA VAL A 133 -2.73 -17.28 16.31
C VAL A 133 -2.44 -18.65 15.73
N ARG A 134 -3.18 -19.68 16.18
CA ARG A 134 -3.06 -21.03 15.62
C ARG A 134 -3.44 -21.06 14.14
N LEU A 135 -4.58 -20.46 13.77
CA LEU A 135 -4.99 -20.32 12.36
C LEU A 135 -3.87 -19.71 11.52
N LEU A 136 -3.30 -18.60 11.98
CA LEU A 136 -2.25 -17.89 11.24
C LEU A 136 -0.99 -18.73 11.08
N TYR A 137 -0.56 -19.49 12.09
CA TYR A 137 0.56 -20.42 11.92
C TYR A 137 0.24 -21.59 10.96
N GLU A 138 -1.03 -21.99 10.84
CA GLU A 138 -1.46 -23.02 9.89
C GLU A 138 -1.49 -22.53 8.43
N VAL A 139 -1.73 -21.23 8.20
CA VAL A 139 -1.81 -20.64 6.86
C VAL A 139 -0.55 -19.88 6.43
N MET A 140 0.28 -19.47 7.37
CA MET A 140 1.54 -18.77 7.11
C MET A 140 2.46 -19.66 6.27
N PRO A 141 3.06 -19.12 5.20
CA PRO A 141 3.98 -19.90 4.39
C PRO A 141 5.22 -20.24 5.21
N THR A 142 5.50 -21.54 5.34
CA THR A 142 6.83 -21.99 5.74
C THR A 142 7.80 -21.74 4.58
N VAL A 143 9.09 -21.59 4.86
CA VAL A 143 10.14 -21.45 3.80
C VAL A 143 10.03 -22.56 2.74
N GLN A 144 9.56 -23.75 3.11
CA GLN A 144 9.27 -24.86 2.20
C GLN A 144 8.04 -24.64 1.30
N SER A 145 7.02 -23.94 1.76
CA SER A 145 5.81 -23.68 0.97
C SER A 145 6.01 -22.63 -0.13
N LEU A 146 7.00 -21.74 0.02
CA LEU A 146 7.36 -20.75 -1.01
C LEU A 146 8.04 -21.39 -2.22
N THR A 147 8.73 -22.51 -2.02
CA THR A 147 9.47 -23.22 -3.08
C THR A 147 8.69 -24.40 -3.66
N CYS A 148 7.54 -24.77 -3.07
CA CYS A 148 6.76 -25.93 -3.48
C CYS A 148 5.30 -25.55 -3.80
N PRO A 149 4.91 -25.45 -5.08
CA PRO A 149 3.57 -25.01 -5.49
C PRO A 149 2.43 -25.95 -5.06
N THR A 150 2.74 -27.18 -4.63
CA THR A 150 1.77 -28.22 -4.26
C THR A 150 1.33 -28.17 -2.79
N ILE A 151 1.96 -27.38 -1.91
CA ILE A 151 1.61 -27.29 -0.46
C ILE A 151 0.41 -26.33 -0.21
N LYS A 152 -0.24 -25.83 -1.28
CA LYS A 152 -1.20 -24.73 -1.27
C LYS A 152 -2.67 -25.08 -0.94
N VAL A 153 -3.01 -26.18 -0.27
CA VAL A 153 -4.45 -26.52 -0.11
C VAL A 153 -5.07 -25.87 1.13
N ARG A 154 -4.46 -25.99 2.31
CA ARG A 154 -5.13 -25.66 3.58
C ARG A 154 -5.34 -24.15 3.80
N GLY A 155 -4.39 -23.30 3.41
CA GLY A 155 -4.54 -21.85 3.57
C GLY A 155 -5.71 -21.27 2.77
N PHE A 156 -5.93 -21.77 1.55
CA PHE A 156 -7.02 -21.34 0.69
C PHE A 156 -8.38 -21.86 1.19
N GLU A 157 -8.43 -23.06 1.74
CA GLU A 157 -9.64 -23.56 2.40
C GLU A 157 -10.02 -22.68 3.59
N LEU A 158 -9.04 -22.33 4.43
CA LEU A 158 -9.27 -21.61 5.68
C LEU A 158 -9.59 -20.13 5.49
N LEU A 159 -8.83 -19.41 4.64
CA LEU A 159 -8.99 -17.96 4.46
C LEU A 159 -9.54 -17.56 3.08
N GLY A 160 -9.56 -18.47 2.10
CA GLY A 160 -9.87 -18.11 0.73
C GLY A 160 -8.67 -17.48 0.01
N LYS A 161 -8.78 -17.37 -1.32
CA LYS A 161 -7.72 -16.82 -2.18
C LYS A 161 -7.40 -15.36 -1.85
N GLU A 162 -8.42 -14.55 -1.64
CA GLU A 162 -8.27 -13.10 -1.45
C GLU A 162 -7.57 -12.79 -0.13
N TRP A 163 -8.10 -13.28 1.00
CA TRP A 163 -7.52 -13.02 2.31
C TRP A 163 -6.17 -13.69 2.51
N LEU A 164 -5.94 -14.89 1.97
CA LEU A 164 -4.60 -15.50 2.04
C LEU A 164 -3.56 -14.65 1.31
N ALA A 165 -3.90 -14.14 0.11
CA ALA A 165 -3.01 -13.25 -0.62
C ALA A 165 -2.74 -11.96 0.17
N LEU A 166 -3.76 -11.39 0.82
CA LEU A 166 -3.61 -10.22 1.67
C LEU A 166 -2.72 -10.49 2.89
N VAL A 167 -2.91 -11.60 3.60
CA VAL A 167 -2.06 -12.01 4.73
C VAL A 167 -0.61 -12.14 4.30
N PHE A 168 -0.38 -12.76 3.14
CA PHE A 168 0.96 -12.91 2.60
C PHE A 168 1.62 -11.57 2.25
N GLN A 169 0.87 -10.68 1.60
CA GLN A 169 1.36 -9.34 1.27
C GLN A 169 1.63 -8.51 2.52
N MET A 170 0.74 -8.54 3.52
CA MET A 170 0.98 -7.92 4.82
C MET A 170 2.25 -8.44 5.48
N PHE A 171 2.50 -9.75 5.39
CA PHE A 171 3.69 -10.38 5.95
C PHE A 171 4.97 -9.90 5.26
N ILE A 172 5.04 -9.96 3.91
CA ILE A 172 6.20 -9.50 3.13
C ILE A 172 6.51 -8.02 3.42
N HIS A 173 5.46 -7.22 3.52
CA HIS A 173 5.58 -5.78 3.64
C HIS A 173 5.64 -5.30 5.09
N SER A 174 5.59 -6.20 6.07
CA SER A 174 5.67 -5.83 7.47
C SER A 174 7.08 -5.40 7.88
N ASP A 175 7.18 -4.19 8.45
CA ASP A 175 8.40 -3.75 9.12
C ASP A 175 8.51 -4.45 10.49
N SER A 176 9.67 -4.43 11.14
CA SER A 176 9.89 -5.06 12.46
C SER A 176 9.06 -4.46 13.61
N HIS A 177 8.36 -3.35 13.37
CA HIS A 177 7.69 -2.55 14.39
C HIS A 177 6.18 -2.42 14.12
N LEU A 178 5.54 -3.55 13.87
CA LEU A 178 4.10 -3.60 13.70
C LEU A 178 3.39 -3.25 14.99
N GLY A 179 2.37 -2.42 14.86
CA GLY A 179 1.38 -2.12 15.88
C GLY A 179 0.04 -2.75 15.50
N LYS A 180 -0.98 -1.93 15.28
CA LYS A 180 -2.35 -2.39 15.01
C LYS A 180 -2.54 -2.70 13.52
N PHE A 181 -3.31 -3.75 13.21
CA PHE A 181 -3.92 -3.93 11.90
C PHE A 181 -5.37 -3.49 11.95
N GLU A 182 -5.82 -2.86 10.87
CA GLU A 182 -7.20 -2.48 10.69
C GLU A 182 -7.68 -2.90 9.31
N LEU A 183 -8.67 -3.78 9.30
CA LEU A 183 -9.18 -4.43 8.10
C LEU A 183 -10.42 -3.67 7.61
N MET A 184 -10.48 -3.40 6.31
CA MET A 184 -11.53 -2.63 5.64
C MET A 184 -11.97 -3.37 4.36
N GLU A 185 -13.06 -2.95 3.72
CA GLU A 185 -13.56 -3.61 2.49
C GLU A 185 -12.58 -3.46 1.31
N ASN A 186 -11.96 -2.30 1.18
CA ASN A 186 -11.02 -1.98 0.11
C ASN A 186 -9.60 -1.68 0.59
N ALA A 187 -9.32 -1.83 1.89
CA ALA A 187 -8.01 -1.51 2.44
C ALA A 187 -7.63 -2.33 3.68
N ILE A 188 -6.35 -2.27 3.99
CA ILE A 188 -5.72 -2.75 5.21
C ILE A 188 -4.79 -1.65 5.69
N ILE A 189 -4.97 -1.20 6.92
CA ILE A 189 -4.11 -0.18 7.52
C ILE A 189 -3.21 -0.86 8.55
N VAL A 190 -1.92 -0.57 8.46
CA VAL A 190 -0.88 -1.11 9.34
C VAL A 190 -0.19 0.04 10.04
N ASP A 191 -0.31 0.09 11.36
CA ASP A 191 0.35 1.11 12.18
C ASP A 191 1.75 0.66 12.53
N ASN A 192 2.77 1.39 12.11
CA ASN A 192 4.14 1.12 12.52
C ASN A 192 4.47 1.96 13.76
N ASN A 193 4.70 1.28 14.88
CA ASN A 193 5.08 1.93 16.12
C ASN A 193 6.59 2.22 16.15
N ASN A 194 7.01 3.26 15.44
CA ASN A 194 8.42 3.65 15.42
C ASN A 194 8.94 4.21 16.76
N SER A 195 8.07 4.45 17.75
CA SER A 195 8.47 5.02 19.04
C SER A 195 9.44 4.14 19.83
N GLN A 196 9.49 2.84 19.55
CA GLN A 196 10.41 1.89 20.18
C GLN A 196 11.72 1.69 19.41
N GLN A 197 11.98 2.46 18.35
CA GLN A 197 13.28 2.41 17.70
C GLN A 197 14.34 3.03 18.62
N GLN A 198 14.96 2.19 19.44
CA GLN A 198 16.30 2.50 19.90
C GLN A 198 17.17 2.69 18.66
N PRO A 199 17.89 3.82 18.53
CA PRO A 199 18.81 4.01 17.43
C PRO A 199 19.79 2.83 17.45
N SER A 200 19.71 1.97 16.42
CA SER A 200 20.65 0.87 16.27
C SER A 200 22.07 1.45 16.36
N PRO A 201 22.94 0.92 17.24
CA PRO A 201 24.33 1.38 17.33
C PRO A 201 25.12 1.07 16.04
N PHE A 202 24.57 0.20 15.18
CA PHE A 202 25.10 -0.07 13.86
C PHE A 202 24.44 0.86 12.83
N PRO A 203 25.23 1.51 11.93
CA PRO A 203 24.68 2.24 10.80
C PRO A 203 23.78 1.29 9.99
N PRO A 204 22.65 1.78 9.43
CA PRO A 204 21.77 0.96 8.61
C PRO A 204 22.62 0.26 7.56
N SER A 205 22.67 -1.06 7.65
CA SER A 205 23.40 -1.87 6.69
C SER A 205 22.73 -1.59 5.35
N PHE A 206 23.43 -0.92 4.44
CA PHE A 206 23.00 -0.80 3.07
C PHE A 206 22.79 -2.24 2.58
N PHE A 207 21.54 -2.63 2.41
CA PHE A 207 21.21 -3.77 1.57
C PHE A 207 21.73 -3.39 0.19
N TYR A 208 22.93 -3.84 -0.15
CA TYR A 208 23.34 -3.93 -1.53
C TYR A 208 22.36 -4.90 -2.18
N THR A 209 21.34 -4.37 -2.86
CA THR A 209 20.67 -5.13 -3.90
C THR A 209 21.76 -5.49 -4.92
N PRO A 210 22.02 -6.77 -5.17
CA PRO A 210 23.05 -7.18 -6.12
C PRO A 210 22.49 -7.00 -7.54
N GLU A 211 22.35 -5.76 -7.99
CA GLU A 211 21.81 -5.43 -9.30
C GLU A 211 22.93 -5.10 -10.32
N GLU A 212 24.18 -4.90 -9.87
CA GLU A 212 25.31 -4.48 -10.74
C GLU A 212 26.32 -5.59 -11.12
N LEU A 213 26.05 -6.87 -10.86
CA LEU A 213 27.05 -7.95 -11.10
C LEU A 213 26.72 -8.97 -12.20
N PHE A 214 25.73 -8.70 -13.05
CA PHE A 214 25.53 -9.50 -14.27
C PHE A 214 26.08 -8.76 -15.50
N PRO A 215 27.25 -9.17 -16.06
CA PRO A 215 27.62 -8.72 -17.39
C PRO A 215 26.63 -9.29 -18.42
N SER A 216 25.94 -8.38 -19.09
CA SER A 216 25.05 -8.62 -20.22
C SER A 216 25.86 -9.09 -21.43
N THR A 217 26.20 -10.38 -21.49
CA THR A 217 26.75 -10.99 -22.72
C THR A 217 26.43 -12.48 -22.76
N PHE A 218 25.16 -12.82 -22.99
CA PHE A 218 24.79 -14.11 -23.58
C PHE A 218 23.98 -13.84 -24.86
N PRO A 219 24.34 -14.46 -26.00
CA PRO A 219 23.59 -14.30 -27.25
C PRO A 219 22.29 -15.12 -27.17
N SER A 220 21.18 -14.49 -27.55
CA SER A 220 19.87 -15.12 -27.67
C SER A 220 19.85 -16.16 -28.82
N PRO A 221 19.34 -17.39 -28.60
CA PRO A 221 19.32 -18.44 -29.62
C PRO A 221 18.09 -18.42 -30.55
N TRP A 222 17.31 -17.33 -30.58
CA TRP A 222 16.10 -17.25 -31.40
C TRP A 222 16.26 -16.22 -32.52
N THR A 223 16.83 -16.67 -33.63
CA THR A 223 16.71 -15.99 -34.93
C THR A 223 16.09 -16.98 -35.91
N LEU A 224 14.76 -17.05 -35.91
CA LEU A 224 14.02 -17.76 -36.96
C LEU A 224 13.72 -16.76 -38.08
N HIS A 225 14.39 -16.94 -39.20
CA HIS A 225 14.03 -16.31 -40.47
C HIS A 225 12.63 -16.79 -40.90
N PHE A 226 11.69 -15.88 -41.03
CA PHE A 226 10.46 -16.10 -41.80
C PHE A 226 10.64 -15.61 -43.24
N PRO A 227 10.24 -16.39 -44.25
CA PRO A 227 10.27 -15.95 -45.64
C PRO A 227 9.08 -15.04 -45.95
N SER A 228 9.35 -14.01 -46.74
CA SER A 228 8.39 -13.04 -47.26
C SER A 228 7.31 -13.71 -48.11
N ILE A 229 6.04 -13.49 -47.76
CA ILE A 229 4.89 -13.83 -48.61
C ILE A 229 4.46 -12.57 -49.38
N PRO A 230 4.25 -12.64 -50.71
CA PRO A 230 3.92 -11.49 -51.53
C PRO A 230 2.45 -11.04 -51.37
N SER A 231 2.25 -9.72 -51.47
CA SER A 231 0.96 -9.04 -51.47
C SER A 231 0.00 -9.57 -52.55
N GLU A 232 -1.20 -9.93 -52.14
CA GLU A 232 -2.36 -10.12 -53.02
C GLU A 232 -3.54 -9.23 -52.58
N ALA A 233 -4.30 -8.82 -53.58
CA ALA A 233 -5.19 -7.67 -53.59
C ALA A 233 -6.45 -7.81 -52.72
N LEU A 234 -6.84 -6.67 -52.11
CA LEU A 234 -8.12 -6.45 -51.43
C LEU A 234 -9.26 -6.25 -52.44
N PRO A 235 -10.40 -6.95 -52.31
CA PRO A 235 -11.65 -6.51 -52.90
C PRO A 235 -12.42 -5.57 -51.95
N GLN A 236 -13.02 -4.55 -52.56
CA GLN A 236 -13.90 -3.56 -51.93
C GLN A 236 -15.07 -4.22 -51.18
N ALA A 237 -15.32 -3.76 -49.96
CA ALA A 237 -16.52 -4.11 -49.20
C ALA A 237 -17.36 -2.87 -48.84
N ASN A 238 -18.65 -3.09 -49.00
CA ASN A 238 -19.79 -2.19 -48.97
C ASN A 238 -19.97 -1.33 -47.70
N GLN A 239 -20.62 -0.20 -47.99
CA GLN A 239 -21.41 0.70 -47.15
C GLN A 239 -22.12 0.04 -45.95
N ILE A 240 -21.98 0.64 -44.77
CA ILE A 240 -22.85 0.45 -43.59
C ILE A 240 -23.48 1.81 -43.25
N PRO A 241 -24.81 1.88 -43.02
CA PRO A 241 -25.49 3.13 -42.70
C PRO A 241 -25.39 3.51 -41.21
N THR A 242 -25.37 4.81 -40.97
CA THR A 242 -25.43 5.48 -39.67
C THR A 242 -26.77 5.30 -38.96
N PRO A 243 -26.81 5.13 -37.63
CA PRO A 243 -28.04 5.33 -36.87
C PRO A 243 -28.17 6.78 -36.39
N HIS A 244 -29.33 7.37 -36.66
CA HIS A 244 -29.81 8.61 -36.06
C HIS A 244 -30.20 8.36 -34.60
N THR A 245 -29.63 9.13 -33.67
CA THR A 245 -30.08 9.17 -32.27
C THR A 245 -30.80 10.50 -32.03
N THR A 246 -32.13 10.43 -31.92
CA THR A 246 -33.00 11.56 -31.58
C THR A 246 -33.05 11.69 -30.06
N TRP A 247 -32.57 12.82 -29.54
CA TRP A 247 -32.77 13.22 -28.14
C TRP A 247 -34.11 13.94 -27.99
N THR A 248 -34.92 13.54 -27.01
CA THR A 248 -36.03 14.33 -26.48
C THR A 248 -35.81 14.53 -24.98
N PRO A 249 -36.01 15.75 -24.42
CA PRO A 249 -36.00 15.98 -22.99
C PRO A 249 -37.43 16.02 -22.46
N GLU A 250 -37.71 15.30 -21.37
CA GLU A 250 -38.94 15.47 -20.61
C GLU A 250 -38.65 15.63 -19.11
N GLU A 251 -39.43 16.51 -18.50
CA GLU A 251 -39.18 17.25 -17.29
C GLU A 251 -39.56 16.51 -15.99
N GLN A 252 -38.83 16.91 -14.93
CA GLN A 252 -39.24 17.23 -13.56
C GLN A 252 -40.51 16.59 -12.92
N LYS A 253 -40.29 16.28 -11.62
CA LYS A 253 -41.04 16.74 -10.42
C LYS A 253 -41.69 15.59 -9.65
N ILE A 254 -41.27 15.39 -8.40
CA ILE A 254 -42.12 15.25 -7.21
C ILE A 254 -41.26 15.52 -5.97
N LYS A 255 -41.90 16.19 -5.02
CA LYS A 255 -41.38 16.78 -3.78
C LYS A 255 -42.06 16.10 -2.59
N ASP A 256 -41.37 16.12 -1.45
CA ASP A 256 -41.86 16.01 -0.06
C ASP A 256 -42.43 14.67 0.48
N LYS A 257 -41.76 14.11 1.50
CA LYS A 257 -42.29 14.09 2.87
C LYS A 257 -41.28 13.63 3.94
N GLN A 258 -41.17 14.43 4.99
CA GLN A 258 -40.63 14.11 6.31
C GLN A 258 -41.42 12.99 6.99
N GLU A 259 -40.75 12.18 7.81
CA GLU A 259 -41.29 11.81 9.12
C GLU A 259 -40.17 11.60 10.14
N THR A 260 -40.37 12.21 11.30
CA THR A 260 -39.44 12.34 12.42
C THR A 260 -39.97 11.44 13.53
N VAL A 261 -39.19 10.47 14.02
CA VAL A 261 -39.55 9.67 15.19
C VAL A 261 -38.35 9.59 16.13
N SER A 262 -38.53 10.15 17.32
CA SER A 262 -37.64 10.03 18.49
C SER A 262 -37.84 8.68 19.20
N PRO A 263 -36.85 8.25 20.00
CA PRO A 263 -37.20 7.53 21.22
C PRO A 263 -36.46 8.06 22.46
N THR A 264 -37.29 8.48 23.42
CA THR A 264 -37.34 8.12 24.84
C THR A 264 -36.05 7.76 25.59
N SER A 265 -35.75 8.59 26.58
CA SER A 265 -34.76 8.43 27.64
C SER A 265 -35.07 7.27 28.61
N ILE A 266 -34.05 6.46 28.92
CA ILE A 266 -34.07 5.50 30.05
C ILE A 266 -33.05 5.96 31.10
N THR A 267 -33.54 6.08 32.34
CA THR A 267 -32.83 6.49 33.55
C THR A 267 -31.86 5.43 34.07
N SER A 268 -30.63 5.83 34.37
CA SER A 268 -29.60 4.98 35.00
C SER A 268 -29.57 5.18 36.53
N LYS A 269 -30.05 4.19 37.27
CA LYS A 269 -29.64 3.90 38.64
C LYS A 269 -29.09 2.49 38.63
N ASP A 270 -27.77 2.37 38.68
CA ASP A 270 -27.00 1.23 39.25
C ASP A 270 -25.52 1.40 38.87
N VAL A 271 -24.82 2.29 39.59
CA VAL A 271 -23.36 2.46 39.50
C VAL A 271 -22.79 2.52 40.92
N LEU A 272 -22.99 1.47 41.71
CA LEU A 272 -22.30 1.26 43.00
C LEU A 272 -22.20 -0.25 43.30
N SER A 273 -21.46 -0.99 42.48
CA SER A 273 -21.09 -2.39 42.81
C SER A 273 -19.77 -2.86 42.17
N SER A 274 -19.18 -2.11 41.24
CA SER A 274 -18.03 -2.58 40.45
C SER A 274 -16.65 -2.16 40.98
N GLN A 275 -16.57 -1.45 42.11
CA GLN A 275 -15.30 -0.84 42.55
C GLN A 275 -14.39 -1.80 43.32
N SER A 276 -14.93 -2.84 43.98
CA SER A 276 -14.12 -3.76 44.81
C SER A 276 -13.39 -4.87 44.03
N LYS A 277 -13.60 -4.97 42.71
CA LYS A 277 -12.90 -5.95 41.86
C LYS A 277 -11.67 -5.38 41.15
N LEU A 278 -11.51 -4.05 41.12
CA LEU A 278 -10.35 -3.42 40.48
C LEU A 278 -9.11 -3.43 41.39
N ASP A 279 -9.29 -3.27 42.70
CA ASP A 279 -8.17 -3.16 43.64
C ASP A 279 -7.36 -4.47 43.73
N GLY A 280 -8.01 -5.63 43.56
CA GLY A 280 -7.32 -6.93 43.56
C GLY A 280 -6.48 -7.21 42.29
N LEU A 281 -6.74 -6.50 41.18
CA LEU A 281 -5.98 -6.66 39.93
C LEU A 281 -4.74 -5.75 39.88
N VAL A 282 -4.78 -4.61 40.58
CA VAL A 282 -3.66 -3.67 40.68
C VAL A 282 -2.52 -4.27 41.52
N GLU A 283 -2.84 -4.93 42.63
CA GLU A 283 -1.84 -5.57 43.50
C GLU A 283 -1.11 -6.72 42.78
N LYS A 284 -1.84 -7.51 41.97
CA LYS A 284 -1.27 -8.64 41.24
C LYS A 284 -0.35 -8.22 40.08
N HIS A 285 -0.60 -7.05 39.50
CA HIS A 285 0.28 -6.48 38.47
C HIS A 285 1.58 -5.93 39.07
N LYS A 286 1.51 -5.39 40.29
CA LYS A 286 2.69 -4.87 41.01
C LYS A 286 3.68 -5.99 41.38
N GLU A 287 3.19 -7.15 41.82
CA GLU A 287 4.03 -8.34 42.10
C GLU A 287 4.75 -8.89 40.86
N LEU A 288 4.08 -8.90 39.71
CA LEU A 288 4.67 -9.38 38.45
C LEU A 288 5.81 -8.47 37.96
N GLN A 289 5.67 -7.16 38.16
CA GLN A 289 6.68 -6.17 37.76
C GLN A 289 7.92 -6.21 38.67
N GLU A 290 7.77 -6.59 39.94
CA GLU A 290 8.88 -6.77 40.88
C GLU A 290 9.70 -8.05 40.59
N GLN A 291 9.06 -9.11 40.06
CA GLN A 291 9.75 -10.33 39.64
C GLN A 291 10.57 -10.13 38.36
N GLU A 292 10.10 -9.28 37.43
CA GLU A 292 10.80 -9.01 36.17
C GLU A 292 12.08 -8.20 36.41
N ASN A 293 12.03 -7.19 37.28
CA ASN A 293 13.20 -6.38 37.65
C ASN A 293 14.30 -7.20 38.36
N GLN A 294 13.95 -8.24 39.12
CA GLN A 294 14.93 -9.13 39.76
C GLN A 294 15.62 -10.10 38.78
N SER A 295 15.06 -10.29 37.58
CA SER A 295 15.63 -11.17 36.56
C SER A 295 16.67 -10.48 35.68
N GLU A 296 16.57 -9.16 35.48
CA GLU A 296 17.51 -8.38 34.69
C GLU A 296 18.85 -8.11 35.41
N GLU A 297 18.83 -8.03 36.75
CA GLU A 297 20.03 -7.76 37.56
C GLU A 297 21.03 -8.95 37.60
N LYS A 298 20.67 -10.11 37.04
CA LYS A 298 21.53 -11.32 36.99
C LYS A 298 22.32 -11.49 35.70
N THR A 299 22.16 -10.63 34.70
CA THR A 299 22.77 -10.81 33.37
C THR A 299 24.01 -9.98 33.08
N ASP A 300 24.37 -9.02 33.94
CA ASP A 300 25.54 -8.15 33.72
C ASP A 300 26.71 -8.49 34.65
N SER A 301 27.39 -9.60 34.37
CA SER A 301 28.76 -9.84 34.88
C SER A 301 29.47 -10.94 34.10
N ALA A 302 30.08 -10.57 32.96
CA ALA A 302 31.39 -11.06 32.52
C ALA A 302 31.67 -10.59 31.08
N THR A 303 32.67 -9.72 30.88
CA THR A 303 33.69 -9.86 29.81
C THR A 303 34.81 -8.86 30.08
N THR A 304 35.96 -9.36 30.56
CA THR A 304 37.22 -8.62 30.68
C THR A 304 38.11 -8.96 29.49
N GLY A 305 38.74 -7.94 28.90
CA GLY A 305 39.31 -7.97 27.56
C GLY A 305 40.69 -8.59 27.36
N GLN A 306 41.15 -8.51 26.10
CA GLN A 306 42.54 -8.74 25.71
C GLN A 306 42.91 -7.85 24.52
N LYS A 307 44.05 -7.17 24.62
CA LYS A 307 44.61 -6.20 23.67
C LYS A 307 45.88 -6.80 23.06
N VAL A 308 46.04 -6.76 21.74
CA VAL A 308 47.25 -7.23 21.02
C VAL A 308 47.72 -6.12 20.05
N PRO A 309 49.03 -5.84 19.93
CA PRO A 309 49.57 -4.74 19.13
C PRO A 309 49.79 -5.10 17.64
N PRO A 310 49.95 -4.10 16.75
CA PRO A 310 50.12 -4.33 15.30
C PRO A 310 51.59 -4.43 14.87
N THR A 311 51.85 -5.28 13.88
CA THR A 311 53.12 -5.37 13.14
C THR A 311 52.86 -5.03 11.67
N PRO A 312 53.71 -4.23 10.99
CA PRO A 312 53.51 -3.86 9.59
C PRO A 312 54.09 -4.93 8.65
N VAL A 313 53.38 -5.24 7.57
CA VAL A 313 53.85 -6.12 6.49
C VAL A 313 53.81 -5.35 5.17
N ILE A 314 54.96 -5.34 4.50
CA ILE A 314 55.23 -4.81 3.17
C ILE A 314 54.70 -5.80 2.12
N LEU A 315 53.99 -5.31 1.09
CA LEU A 315 53.48 -6.12 -0.03
C LEU A 315 54.40 -5.99 -1.27
N PRO A 316 54.80 -7.10 -1.92
CA PRO A 316 55.26 -7.08 -3.30
C PRO A 316 54.09 -7.30 -4.28
N PHE A 317 54.21 -6.65 -5.43
CA PHE A 317 53.28 -6.70 -6.56
C PHE A 317 53.28 -8.05 -7.27
N GLY A 318 52.07 -8.45 -7.71
CA GLY A 318 51.89 -9.30 -8.90
C GLY A 318 51.42 -10.72 -8.62
N THR A 319 50.11 -10.94 -8.50
CA THR A 319 49.51 -12.25 -8.82
C THR A 319 48.00 -12.14 -9.08
N LYS A 320 47.52 -13.02 -9.97
CA LYS A 320 46.15 -13.15 -10.49
C LYS A 320 45.07 -12.95 -9.43
N ILE A 321 44.10 -12.10 -9.74
CA ILE A 321 42.91 -11.83 -8.91
C ILE A 321 42.04 -13.09 -8.89
N ALA A 322 42.24 -13.94 -7.88
CA ALA A 322 41.25 -14.92 -7.49
C ALA A 322 40.01 -14.17 -6.97
N GLN A 323 38.82 -14.54 -7.43
CA GLN A 323 37.58 -13.97 -6.90
C GLN A 323 37.57 -14.13 -5.38
N PRO A 324 37.44 -13.04 -4.60
CA PRO A 324 37.41 -13.13 -3.15
C PRO A 324 36.18 -13.96 -2.76
N SER A 325 36.41 -15.13 -2.17
CA SER A 325 35.34 -15.91 -1.56
C SER A 325 34.76 -15.07 -0.41
N LEU A 326 33.51 -14.65 -0.57
CA LEU A 326 32.80 -13.92 0.48
C LEU A 326 32.83 -14.78 1.75
N PRO A 327 33.30 -14.24 2.89
CA PRO A 327 33.34 -15.01 4.12
C PRO A 327 31.91 -15.40 4.49
N LYS A 328 31.66 -16.72 4.62
CA LYS A 328 30.38 -17.23 5.11
C LYS A 328 30.03 -16.48 6.41
N PRO A 329 28.80 -15.97 6.56
CA PRO A 329 28.39 -15.31 7.80
C PRO A 329 28.66 -16.25 8.98
N ARG A 330 29.33 -15.73 10.00
CA ARG A 330 29.68 -16.52 11.20
C ARG A 330 28.38 -17.09 11.78
N ALA A 331 28.36 -18.37 12.16
CA ALA A 331 27.17 -19.07 12.67
C ALA A 331 26.35 -18.28 13.73
N PRO A 332 26.95 -17.48 14.64
CA PRO A 332 26.20 -16.63 15.57
C PRO A 332 25.33 -15.56 14.90
N ALA A 333 25.81 -14.93 13.81
CA ALA A 333 25.07 -13.89 13.10
C ALA A 333 23.83 -14.47 12.39
N LEU A 334 23.94 -15.69 11.84
CA LEU A 334 22.81 -16.39 11.25
C LEU A 334 21.76 -16.79 12.30
N ALA A 335 22.22 -17.27 13.47
CA ALA A 335 21.32 -17.61 14.58
C ALA A 335 20.58 -16.37 15.11
N GLN A 336 21.28 -15.24 15.25
CA GLN A 336 20.67 -13.97 15.64
C GLN A 336 19.65 -13.49 14.61
N HIS A 337 19.99 -13.48 13.32
CA HIS A 337 19.06 -13.11 12.26
C HIS A 337 17.80 -13.99 12.26
N ASN A 338 17.95 -15.31 12.42
CA ASN A 338 16.81 -16.22 12.49
C ASN A 338 15.93 -15.97 13.72
N ALA A 339 16.53 -15.68 14.88
CA ALA A 339 15.79 -15.33 16.09
C ALA A 339 15.01 -14.02 15.92
N GLU A 340 15.63 -13.00 15.31
CA GLU A 340 14.97 -11.73 14.98
C GLU A 340 13.80 -11.93 14.00
N GLN A 341 13.98 -12.75 12.95
CA GLN A 341 12.90 -13.07 12.01
C GLN A 341 11.74 -13.82 12.69
N GLN A 342 12.04 -14.80 13.55
CA GLN A 342 11.01 -15.50 14.32
C GLN A 342 10.25 -14.57 15.26
N GLN A 343 10.93 -13.63 15.89
CA GLN A 343 10.30 -12.63 16.74
C GLN A 343 9.39 -11.69 15.93
N ARG A 344 9.83 -11.24 14.74
CA ARG A 344 8.99 -10.44 13.82
C ARG A 344 7.72 -11.19 13.41
N ILE A 345 7.87 -12.46 13.02
CA ILE A 345 6.74 -13.34 12.68
C ILE A 345 5.76 -13.44 13.86
N LYS A 346 6.27 -13.66 15.07
CA LYS A 346 5.44 -13.80 16.27
C LYS A 346 4.63 -12.52 16.54
N VAL A 347 5.27 -11.34 16.46
CA VAL A 347 4.60 -10.04 16.65
C VAL A 347 3.56 -9.79 15.58
N PHE A 348 3.89 -10.07 14.31
CA PHE A 348 2.94 -10.00 13.18
C PHE A 348 1.70 -10.86 13.43
N VAL A 349 1.91 -12.15 13.75
CA VAL A 349 0.85 -13.12 13.99
C VAL A 349 -0.04 -12.69 15.15
N GLN A 350 0.53 -12.20 16.25
CA GLN A 350 -0.24 -11.72 17.41
C GLN A 350 -1.16 -10.55 17.04
N HIS A 351 -0.62 -9.52 16.39
CA HIS A 351 -1.40 -8.34 16.03
C HIS A 351 -2.48 -8.64 14.99
N LEU A 352 -2.19 -9.48 14.00
CA LEU A 352 -3.17 -9.89 13.01
C LEU A 352 -4.25 -10.80 13.63
N ALA A 353 -3.88 -11.74 14.51
CA ALA A 353 -4.83 -12.60 15.21
C ALA A 353 -5.79 -11.80 16.08
N LYS A 354 -5.30 -10.75 16.75
CA LYS A 354 -6.14 -9.81 17.51
C LYS A 354 -7.16 -9.11 16.60
N SER A 355 -6.75 -8.74 15.40
CA SER A 355 -7.64 -8.08 14.42
C SER A 355 -8.68 -9.06 13.86
N PHE A 356 -8.29 -10.32 13.61
CA PHE A 356 -9.24 -11.38 13.25
C PHE A 356 -10.25 -11.66 14.37
N ALA A 357 -9.82 -11.63 15.64
CA ALA A 357 -10.73 -11.75 16.77
C ALA A 357 -11.80 -10.66 16.77
N GLN A 358 -11.41 -9.41 16.52
CA GLN A 358 -12.34 -8.29 16.42
C GLN A 358 -13.33 -8.44 15.27
N VAL A 359 -12.85 -8.86 14.08
CA VAL A 359 -13.71 -9.12 12.92
C VAL A 359 -14.71 -10.25 13.22
N TYR A 360 -14.24 -11.35 13.82
CA TYR A 360 -15.08 -12.47 14.20
C TYR A 360 -16.20 -12.05 15.18
N GLU A 361 -15.84 -11.32 16.24
CA GLU A 361 -16.81 -10.84 17.23
C GLU A 361 -17.84 -9.88 16.61
N ALA A 362 -17.40 -8.98 15.73
CA ALA A 362 -18.29 -8.05 15.05
C ALA A 362 -19.23 -8.76 14.07
N TYR A 363 -18.74 -9.77 13.35
CA TYR A 363 -19.53 -10.62 12.47
C TYR A 363 -20.59 -11.42 13.23
N GLU A 364 -20.24 -12.08 14.33
CA GLU A 364 -21.20 -12.85 15.15
C GLU A 364 -22.27 -11.93 15.77
N ARG A 365 -21.89 -10.70 16.16
CA ARG A 365 -22.86 -9.70 16.62
C ARG A 365 -23.82 -9.30 15.49
N TYR A 366 -23.30 -9.03 14.29
CA TYR A 366 -24.14 -8.73 13.12
C TYR A 366 -25.13 -9.86 12.82
N GLN A 367 -24.68 -11.12 12.82
CA GLN A 367 -25.55 -12.28 12.61
C GLN A 367 -26.63 -12.41 13.68
N TYR A 368 -26.30 -12.11 14.93
CA TYR A 368 -27.27 -12.09 16.02
C TYR A 368 -28.34 -11.01 15.81
N ASP A 369 -27.92 -9.78 15.49
CA ASP A 369 -28.80 -8.63 15.31
C ASP A 369 -29.74 -8.83 14.10
N GLU A 370 -29.22 -9.35 12.98
CA GLU A 370 -30.03 -9.69 11.79
C GLU A 370 -31.08 -10.77 12.09
N ALA A 371 -30.71 -11.82 12.83
CA ALA A 371 -31.66 -12.87 13.19
C ALA A 371 -32.76 -12.34 14.11
N MET A 372 -32.40 -11.50 15.09
CA MET A 372 -33.35 -10.82 15.96
C MET A 372 -34.29 -9.90 15.17
N ALA A 373 -33.78 -9.13 14.21
CA ALA A 373 -34.58 -8.28 13.33
C ALA A 373 -35.55 -9.09 12.45
N ALA A 374 -35.15 -10.28 12.02
CA ALA A 374 -35.98 -11.21 11.26
C ALA A 374 -37.03 -11.95 12.12
N GLY A 375 -37.08 -11.73 13.44
CA GLY A 375 -37.93 -12.48 14.35
C GLY A 375 -37.55 -13.96 14.48
N ILE A 376 -36.35 -14.31 14.01
CA ILE A 376 -35.79 -15.66 14.12
C ILE A 376 -35.05 -15.70 15.46
N GLN A 377 -35.28 -16.74 16.26
CA GLN A 377 -34.46 -16.94 17.46
C GLN A 377 -33.01 -16.99 16.98
N PRO A 378 -32.13 -16.07 17.42
CA PRO A 378 -30.78 -16.01 16.90
C PRO A 378 -30.16 -17.38 17.07
N PRO A 379 -29.24 -17.77 16.17
CA PRO A 379 -28.36 -18.87 16.46
C PRO A 379 -27.54 -18.42 17.66
N VAL A 380 -28.11 -18.55 18.86
CA VAL A 380 -27.36 -18.90 20.03
C VAL A 380 -26.67 -20.14 19.50
N LYS A 381 -25.38 -20.01 19.15
CA LYS A 381 -24.49 -21.15 19.02
C LYS A 381 -24.52 -21.78 20.41
N LYS A 382 -25.64 -22.45 20.70
CA LYS A 382 -25.86 -23.35 21.82
C LYS A 382 -24.75 -24.33 21.55
N LEU A 383 -23.68 -24.24 22.34
CA LEU A 383 -23.15 -25.28 23.21
C LEU A 383 -23.83 -26.66 23.10
N LYS A 384 -24.21 -27.11 21.91
CA LYS A 384 -24.50 -28.51 21.66
C LYS A 384 -23.12 -29.11 21.71
N LEU A 385 -22.88 -29.82 22.81
CA LEU A 385 -21.73 -30.66 22.95
C LEU A 385 -21.66 -31.53 21.69
N ALA A 386 -20.73 -31.20 20.79
CA ALA A 386 -20.29 -32.17 19.80
C ALA A 386 -19.85 -33.39 20.61
N ASP A 387 -20.54 -34.49 20.35
CA ASP A 387 -20.18 -35.81 20.81
C ASP A 387 -18.78 -36.10 20.25
N PRO A 388 -17.73 -36.29 21.08
CA PRO A 388 -16.35 -36.39 20.60
C PRO A 388 -16.11 -37.55 19.62
N ASN A 389 -17.10 -38.46 19.46
CA ASN A 389 -17.06 -39.58 18.53
C ASN A 389 -17.67 -39.29 17.16
N LYS A 390 -18.20 -38.08 16.91
CA LYS A 390 -18.77 -37.72 15.60
C LYS A 390 -17.79 -36.87 14.81
N LEU A 391 -16.84 -37.52 14.14
CA LEU A 391 -16.13 -36.88 13.02
C LEU A 391 -17.17 -36.49 11.97
N SER A 392 -17.53 -35.21 11.95
CA SER A 392 -18.35 -34.65 10.88
C SER A 392 -17.49 -34.59 9.62
N SER A 393 -17.69 -35.56 8.72
CA SER A 393 -16.98 -35.68 7.44
C SER A 393 -17.57 -34.80 6.33
N ALA A 394 -18.43 -33.84 6.67
CA ALA A 394 -19.05 -32.94 5.70
C ALA A 394 -18.28 -31.62 5.62
N SER A 395 -17.08 -31.64 5.04
CA SER A 395 -16.60 -30.45 4.34
C SER A 395 -17.47 -30.27 3.10
N PRO A 396 -17.94 -29.05 2.78
CA PRO A 396 -18.49 -28.80 1.45
C PRO A 396 -17.42 -29.23 0.43
N LYS A 397 -17.78 -30.16 -0.45
CA LYS A 397 -16.92 -30.53 -1.59
C LYS A 397 -16.86 -29.31 -2.50
N THR A 398 -15.90 -28.44 -2.23
CA THR A 398 -15.46 -27.44 -3.21
C THR A 398 -14.67 -28.24 -4.24
N GLU A 399 -15.19 -28.38 -5.46
CA GLU A 399 -14.41 -28.93 -6.57
C GLU A 399 -13.15 -28.07 -6.72
N VAL A 400 -12.01 -28.63 -6.34
CA VAL A 400 -10.71 -28.01 -6.51
C VAL A 400 -10.27 -28.34 -7.94
N ASP A 401 -10.79 -27.59 -8.90
CA ASP A 401 -10.21 -27.57 -10.24
C ASP A 401 -8.72 -27.22 -10.12
N ASN A 402 -7.88 -27.84 -10.98
CA ASN A 402 -6.44 -27.57 -11.05
C ASN A 402 -6.18 -26.06 -10.97
N ILE A 403 -5.79 -25.59 -9.78
CA ILE A 403 -5.55 -24.18 -9.53
C ILE A 403 -4.22 -23.87 -10.21
N TYR A 404 -4.29 -23.59 -11.52
CA TYR A 404 -3.34 -22.69 -12.14
C TYR A 404 -3.44 -21.43 -11.30
N VAL A 405 -2.49 -21.23 -10.40
CA VAL A 405 -2.30 -19.96 -9.72
C VAL A 405 -1.90 -19.06 -10.87
N PRO A 406 -2.82 -18.27 -11.45
CA PRO A 406 -2.38 -17.32 -12.44
C PRO A 406 -1.32 -16.49 -11.73
N SER A 407 -0.33 -15.96 -12.44
CA SER A 407 0.40 -14.78 -11.97
C SER A 407 -0.58 -13.62 -11.84
N ALA A 408 -1.56 -13.78 -10.94
CA ALA A 408 -2.65 -12.90 -10.66
C ALA A 408 -1.97 -11.68 -10.06
N ARG A 409 -1.84 -10.69 -10.95
CA ARG A 409 -1.43 -9.33 -10.70
C ARG A 409 -1.72 -8.96 -9.26
N HIS A 410 -0.72 -8.44 -8.55
CA HIS A 410 -0.79 -8.24 -7.12
C HIS A 410 -2.11 -7.56 -6.74
N PRO A 411 -3.01 -8.24 -6.00
CA PRO A 411 -4.32 -7.70 -5.65
C PRO A 411 -4.21 -6.59 -4.59
N VAL A 412 -2.98 -6.18 -4.28
CA VAL A 412 -2.62 -5.32 -3.17
C VAL A 412 -1.80 -4.15 -3.66
N PHE A 413 -2.24 -2.96 -3.29
CA PHE A 413 -1.59 -1.70 -3.62
C PHE A 413 -0.96 -1.09 -2.37
N VAL A 414 0.36 -1.03 -2.30
CA VAL A 414 1.06 -0.67 -1.06
C VAL A 414 1.34 0.83 -1.02
N LEU A 415 0.79 1.51 -0.03
CA LEU A 415 0.96 2.94 0.19
C LEU A 415 1.66 3.17 1.53
N THR A 416 2.47 4.22 1.61
CA THR A 416 3.08 4.66 2.88
C THR A 416 2.60 6.06 3.21
N ALA A 417 1.99 6.20 4.38
CA ALA A 417 1.57 7.47 4.96
C ALA A 417 2.55 7.89 6.07
N ILE A 418 2.95 9.16 6.08
CA ILE A 418 3.70 9.73 7.19
C ILE A 418 2.70 10.51 8.06
N VAL A 419 2.45 10.02 9.27
CA VAL A 419 1.51 10.63 10.21
C VAL A 419 2.26 11.62 11.10
N HIS A 420 1.84 12.88 11.03
CA HIS A 420 2.33 13.97 11.87
C HIS A 420 1.50 14.06 13.16
N LYS A 421 2.09 14.65 14.21
CA LYS A 421 1.53 14.68 15.58
C LYS A 421 0.13 15.31 15.66
N ASP A 422 -0.11 16.30 14.82
CA ASP A 422 -1.36 17.04 14.65
C ASP A 422 -2.42 16.31 13.82
N LEU A 423 -2.02 15.27 13.06
CA LEU A 423 -2.89 14.54 12.13
C LEU A 423 -3.31 13.15 12.63
N HIS A 424 -3.16 12.86 13.92
CA HIS A 424 -3.45 11.52 14.49
C HIS A 424 -4.89 11.02 14.28
N ASN A 425 -5.84 11.97 14.20
CA ASN A 425 -7.27 11.71 13.99
C ASN A 425 -7.78 12.36 12.70
N ALA A 426 -6.88 12.63 11.75
CA ALA A 426 -7.28 13.14 10.45
C ALA A 426 -8.15 12.10 9.72
N LYS A 427 -9.25 12.55 9.14
CA LYS A 427 -10.10 11.72 8.27
C LYS A 427 -9.35 11.28 7.01
N GLY A 428 -8.46 12.13 6.51
CA GLY A 428 -7.61 11.84 5.35
C GLY A 428 -6.19 11.50 5.74
N LEU A 429 -5.60 10.51 5.08
CA LEU A 429 -4.15 10.26 5.14
C LEU A 429 -3.47 10.69 3.87
N GLU A 430 -2.50 11.58 4.01
CA GLU A 430 -1.57 11.90 2.94
C GLU A 430 -0.58 10.73 2.75
N VAL A 431 -0.50 10.22 1.53
CA VAL A 431 0.42 9.15 1.14
C VAL A 431 1.37 9.65 0.06
N ILE A 432 2.52 8.98 -0.06
CA ILE A 432 3.45 9.24 -1.16
C ILE A 432 2.82 8.72 -2.44
N GLN A 433 2.79 9.56 -3.49
CA GLN A 433 2.36 9.14 -4.82
C GLN A 433 3.17 7.91 -5.27
N PRO A 434 2.50 6.81 -5.62
CA PRO A 434 3.16 5.61 -6.12
C PRO A 434 3.74 5.90 -7.51
N TYR A 435 4.98 5.47 -7.74
CA TYR A 435 5.61 5.53 -9.07
C TYR A 435 4.97 4.49 -10.00
N SER A 436 4.76 4.78 -11.29
CA SER A 436 4.21 3.82 -12.25
C SER A 436 5.13 2.67 -12.62
N TYR A 437 6.37 2.62 -12.17
CA TYR A 437 7.22 1.51 -12.58
C TYR A 437 6.63 0.17 -12.07
N GLU A 438 5.78 0.25 -11.02
CA GLU A 438 4.91 -0.84 -10.56
C GLU A 438 3.59 -1.00 -11.36
N PHE A 439 3.25 -0.06 -12.24
CA PHE A 439 2.05 -0.04 -13.09
C PHE A 439 2.30 -0.59 -14.50
N THR A 440 3.42 -0.23 -15.15
CA THR A 440 3.66 -0.57 -16.57
C THR A 440 4.18 -1.99 -16.79
N ALA A 441 4.69 -2.66 -15.75
CA ALA A 441 5.28 -4.00 -15.86
C ALA A 441 4.29 -5.15 -16.19
N THR A 442 3.01 -4.87 -16.50
CA THR A 442 2.01 -5.94 -16.69
C THR A 442 1.09 -5.78 -17.90
N GLU A 443 1.27 -4.75 -18.73
CA GLU A 443 0.68 -4.72 -20.06
C GLU A 443 1.70 -5.32 -21.04
N GLU A 444 1.63 -6.64 -21.24
CA GLU A 444 2.21 -7.34 -22.42
C GLU A 444 1.45 -6.93 -23.69
N THR A 445 1.20 -5.64 -23.87
CA THR A 445 0.96 -5.10 -25.19
C THR A 445 2.34 -4.94 -25.80
N ASP A 446 2.70 -5.85 -26.71
CA ASP A 446 3.79 -5.74 -27.71
C ASP A 446 3.55 -4.54 -28.64
N VAL A 447 3.27 -3.37 -28.07
CA VAL A 447 3.01 -2.13 -28.78
C VAL A 447 4.03 -1.15 -28.27
N ASP A 448 5.00 -0.91 -29.13
CA ASP A 448 6.18 -0.10 -28.91
C ASP A 448 5.88 1.24 -28.22
N GLU A 449 6.64 1.51 -27.15
CA GLU A 449 7.32 2.79 -26.97
C GLU A 449 6.45 4.06 -26.81
N TYR A 450 5.40 4.00 -25.99
CA TYR A 450 4.93 5.22 -25.33
C TYR A 450 5.71 5.37 -24.01
N GLU A 451 6.61 6.36 -23.96
CA GLU A 451 7.15 6.90 -22.71
C GLU A 451 6.01 7.55 -21.91
N ASP A 452 5.06 6.73 -21.41
CA ASP A 452 4.09 7.17 -20.43
C ASP A 452 4.92 7.58 -19.21
N ASP A 453 4.84 8.87 -18.85
CA ASP A 453 5.62 9.52 -17.80
C ASP A 453 5.47 8.85 -16.43
N GLY A 454 4.57 7.89 -16.37
CA GLY A 454 4.57 6.94 -15.32
C GLY A 454 4.01 7.52 -14.04
N VAL A 455 3.09 8.45 -14.21
CA VAL A 455 2.44 9.09 -13.08
C VAL A 455 0.97 8.80 -13.16
N VAL A 456 0.46 8.14 -12.13
CA VAL A 456 -0.97 7.93 -11.94
C VAL A 456 -1.61 9.29 -11.67
N ASN A 457 -2.27 9.84 -12.69
CA ASN A 457 -3.04 11.08 -12.55
C ASN A 457 -4.40 10.79 -11.86
N ALA A 458 -5.08 11.84 -11.40
CA ALA A 458 -6.36 11.72 -10.70
C ALA A 458 -7.45 11.04 -11.53
N GLU A 459 -7.42 11.19 -12.86
CA GLU A 459 -8.40 10.59 -13.76
C GLU A 459 -8.21 9.08 -13.90
N ARG A 460 -6.95 8.59 -13.96
CA ARG A 460 -6.65 7.15 -14.11
C ARG A 460 -6.61 6.42 -12.78
N ALA A 461 -6.32 7.09 -11.67
CA ALA A 461 -6.14 6.42 -10.39
C ALA A 461 -7.35 5.57 -9.94
N PRO A 462 -8.62 6.03 -10.07
CA PRO A 462 -9.78 5.20 -9.74
C PRO A 462 -9.82 3.91 -10.56
N ALA A 463 -9.52 3.98 -11.87
CA ALA A 463 -9.53 2.83 -12.75
C ALA A 463 -8.43 1.81 -12.37
N VAL A 464 -7.25 2.29 -11.98
CA VAL A 464 -6.16 1.38 -11.62
C VAL A 464 -6.32 0.79 -10.22
N LEU A 465 -7.02 1.48 -9.33
CA LEU A 465 -7.34 0.98 -7.99
C LEU A 465 -8.63 0.17 -7.94
N ALA A 466 -9.46 0.23 -8.98
CA ALA A 466 -10.68 -0.55 -9.07
C ALA A 466 -10.38 -2.04 -8.89
N GLY A 467 -11.05 -2.66 -7.91
CA GLY A 467 -10.89 -4.07 -7.59
C GLY A 467 -9.60 -4.45 -6.84
N LYS A 468 -8.72 -3.49 -6.54
CA LYS A 468 -7.52 -3.72 -5.73
C LYS A 468 -7.79 -3.41 -4.25
N THR A 469 -7.06 -4.08 -3.37
CA THR A 469 -7.06 -3.77 -1.94
C THR A 469 -5.85 -2.91 -1.61
N ILE A 470 -6.02 -1.83 -0.87
CA ILE A 470 -4.95 -0.90 -0.54
C ILE A 470 -4.31 -1.29 0.79
N LEU A 471 -3.00 -1.54 0.82
CA LEU A 471 -2.24 -1.73 2.05
C LEU A 471 -1.56 -0.41 2.45
N VAL A 472 -2.14 0.30 3.41
CA VAL A 472 -1.60 1.58 3.92
C VAL A 472 -0.70 1.33 5.13
N LYS A 473 0.59 1.62 5.01
CA LYS A 473 1.54 1.64 6.13
C LYS A 473 1.62 3.03 6.74
N ARG A 474 1.17 3.19 7.97
CA ARG A 474 1.31 4.45 8.71
C ARG A 474 2.61 4.47 9.48
N LYS A 475 3.47 5.44 9.17
CA LYS A 475 4.72 5.70 9.89
C LYS A 475 4.61 7.03 10.62
N THR A 476 4.96 7.06 11.90
CA THR A 476 5.03 8.32 12.62
C THR A 476 6.20 9.16 12.14
N CYS A 477 5.97 10.46 11.96
CA CYS A 477 7.01 11.41 11.59
C CYS A 477 8.08 11.50 12.69
N ARG A 478 9.33 11.18 12.35
CA ARG A 478 10.46 11.22 13.30
C ARG A 478 10.77 12.63 13.81
N GLY A 479 10.45 13.68 13.03
CA GLY A 479 10.72 15.06 13.42
C GLY A 479 9.73 15.56 14.48
N CYS A 480 8.45 15.65 14.12
CA CYS A 480 7.44 16.23 15.02
C CYS A 480 7.02 15.30 16.17
N CYS A 481 7.24 13.99 16.06
CA CYS A 481 6.84 13.01 17.07
C CYS A 481 8.00 12.51 17.96
N ALA A 482 9.20 13.10 17.88
CA ALA A 482 10.36 12.70 18.69
C ALA A 482 10.22 13.04 20.20
N GLY A 483 9.37 14.00 20.57
CA GLY A 483 9.13 14.38 21.97
C GLY A 483 8.22 13.38 22.69
N SER A 484 8.43 13.16 23.99
CA SER A 484 7.80 12.15 24.85
C SER A 484 6.29 11.97 24.63
N MET A 485 5.90 11.18 23.63
CA MET A 485 4.54 10.67 23.49
C MET A 485 4.46 9.41 24.33
N SER A 486 4.43 9.59 25.65
CA SER A 486 4.46 8.48 26.62
C SER A 486 3.26 7.54 26.48
N TYR A 487 2.20 7.95 25.81
CA TYR A 487 1.09 7.10 25.39
C TYR A 487 0.60 7.58 24.03
N MET A 488 1.06 6.97 22.94
CA MET A 488 0.40 7.17 21.66
C MET A 488 -1.01 6.60 21.78
N GLN A 489 -1.99 7.51 21.89
CA GLN A 489 -3.38 7.21 21.54
C GLN A 489 -3.39 6.50 20.20
N SER A 490 -4.13 5.39 20.13
CA SER A 490 -4.37 4.67 18.88
C SER A 490 -4.81 5.66 17.81
N PHE A 491 -4.17 5.64 16.64
CA PHE A 491 -4.59 6.47 15.52
C PHE A 491 -6.05 6.20 15.16
N GLY A 492 -6.79 7.26 14.85
CA GLY A 492 -8.16 7.12 14.34
C GLY A 492 -8.19 6.35 13.02
N THR A 493 -9.34 5.75 12.71
CA THR A 493 -9.58 5.12 11.41
C THR A 493 -9.73 6.20 10.35
N PRO A 494 -8.91 6.23 9.30
CA PRO A 494 -9.07 7.16 8.19
C PRO A 494 -10.29 6.78 7.33
N GLU A 495 -10.93 7.80 6.76
CA GLU A 495 -12.05 7.69 5.83
C GLU A 495 -11.57 7.72 4.37
N TYR A 496 -10.39 8.30 4.09
CA TYR A 496 -9.80 8.33 2.75
C TYR A 496 -8.28 8.40 2.80
N VAL A 497 -7.63 7.96 1.73
CA VAL A 497 -6.23 8.32 1.44
C VAL A 497 -6.18 9.31 0.29
N PHE A 498 -5.20 10.19 0.30
CA PHE A 498 -4.93 11.07 -0.81
C PHE A 498 -3.44 11.26 -0.98
N TRP A 499 -2.99 11.54 -2.20
CA TRP A 499 -1.61 11.98 -2.42
C TRP A 499 -1.63 13.28 -3.20
N PRO A 500 -0.90 14.31 -2.74
CA PRO A 500 -0.70 15.50 -3.52
C PRO A 500 0.07 15.13 -4.79
N ASP A 501 -0.13 15.90 -5.84
CA ASP A 501 0.74 15.79 -7.00
C ASP A 501 2.14 16.24 -6.58
N ASN A 502 2.99 15.25 -6.30
CA ASN A 502 4.37 15.47 -5.89
C ASN A 502 5.27 15.79 -7.09
N LYS A 503 4.71 15.88 -8.30
CA LYS A 503 5.41 16.57 -9.38
C LYS A 503 5.74 17.95 -8.85
N LYS A 504 7.02 18.15 -8.56
CA LYS A 504 7.60 19.49 -8.45
C LYS A 504 7.42 20.10 -9.82
N ILE A 505 6.24 20.68 -10.05
CA ILE A 505 5.97 21.43 -11.27
C ILE A 505 7.11 22.43 -11.33
N PRO A 506 7.93 22.40 -12.38
CA PRO A 506 9.01 23.35 -12.47
C PRO A 506 8.35 24.71 -12.37
N ASP A 507 8.75 25.52 -11.41
CA ASP A 507 8.39 26.94 -11.37
C ASP A 507 9.23 27.73 -12.37
N ASN A 508 10.03 27.05 -13.19
CA ASN A 508 11.08 27.63 -14.01
C ASN A 508 10.90 27.26 -15.49
N CYS A 509 11.29 28.17 -16.38
CA CYS A 509 11.35 27.90 -17.82
C CYS A 509 12.27 26.69 -18.11
N PRO A 510 11.82 25.68 -18.88
CA PRO A 510 12.64 24.52 -19.20
C PRO A 510 13.96 24.86 -19.92
N LYS A 511 13.98 25.94 -20.72
CA LYS A 511 15.15 26.38 -21.49
C LYS A 511 16.15 27.21 -20.67
N CYS A 512 15.71 28.31 -20.04
CA CYS A 512 16.63 29.22 -19.32
C CYS A 512 16.59 29.14 -17.80
N ARG A 513 15.73 28.28 -17.23
CA ARG A 513 15.54 28.12 -15.80
C ARG A 513 15.08 29.39 -15.06
N ARG A 514 14.57 30.41 -15.75
CA ARG A 514 13.98 31.61 -15.12
C ARG A 514 12.68 31.25 -14.40
N VAL A 515 12.49 31.75 -13.18
CA VAL A 515 11.25 31.56 -12.40
C VAL A 515 10.07 32.21 -13.13
N LEU A 516 9.09 31.39 -13.50
CA LEU A 516 7.89 31.76 -14.21
C LEU A 516 6.83 32.27 -13.26
N PHE A 517 6.59 31.63 -12.13
CA PHE A 517 5.61 32.06 -11.12
C PHE A 517 6.14 31.85 -9.71
N LYS A 518 5.60 32.60 -8.74
CA LYS A 518 5.87 32.36 -7.32
C LYS A 518 5.11 31.12 -6.89
N LYS A 519 5.75 30.27 -6.09
CA LYS A 519 5.05 29.21 -5.37
C LYS A 519 4.28 29.85 -4.23
N ASP A 520 3.00 29.52 -4.13
CA ASP A 520 2.24 29.81 -2.92
C ASP A 520 2.91 29.03 -1.78
N ASP A 521 3.32 29.76 -0.72
CA ASP A 521 4.01 29.19 0.46
C ASP A 521 3.09 28.28 1.28
#